data_AF-A0AA47ELP0-F1
#
_entry.id   AF-A0AA47ELP0-F1
#
_cell.length_a   1.000
_cell.length_b   1.000
_cell.length_c   1.000
_cell.angle_alpha   90.00
_cell.angle_beta   90.00
_cell.angle_gamma   90.00
#
_symmetry.space_group_name_H-M   'P 1'
#
loop_
_entity.id
_entity.type
_entity.pdbx_description
1 polymer ?
#
loop_
_entity_poly.entity_id
_entity_poly.type
_entity_poly.pdbx_seq_one_letter_code
_entity_poly.pdbx_strand_id
1 'polypeptide(L)' 'MKFFSYLLLGVIVFGVAEFLSIMIGSALGSGTAEIGLVVSAISMLCATVVICTAIIVDAIRSNTQGK' A
#
# COMPACT_ATOMS: atom_id res chain seq x y z
N MET A 1 10.31 17.33 -0.38
CA MET A 1 10.99 16.00 -0.46
C MET A 1 10.30 14.90 0.37
N LYS A 2 9.64 15.19 1.50
CA LYS A 2 8.98 14.15 2.33
C LYS A 2 7.85 13.39 1.62
N PHE A 3 7.06 14.08 0.78
CA PHE A 3 6.00 13.46 -0.01
C PHE A 3 6.53 12.40 -0.99
N PHE A 4 7.71 12.65 -1.58
CA PHE A 4 8.36 11.72 -2.48
C PHE A 4 8.81 10.44 -1.76
N SER A 5 9.28 10.54 -0.51
CA SER A 5 9.57 9.36 0.31
C SER A 5 8.33 8.52 0.63
N TYR A 6 7.18 9.13 0.94
CA TYR A 6 5.95 8.38 1.18
C TYR A 6 5.42 7.71 -0.09
N LEU A 7 5.52 8.39 -1.23
CA LEU A 7 5.14 7.83 -2.51
C LEU A 7 6.06 6.66 -2.89
N LEU A 8 7.37 6.81 -2.70
CA LEU A 8 8.35 5.74 -2.93
C LEU A 8 8.09 4.53 -2.00
N LEU A 9 7.79 4.77 -0.72
CA LEU A 9 7.44 3.72 0.23
C LEU A 9 6.16 2.99 -0.21
N GLY A 10 5.15 3.72 -0.69
CA GLY A 10 3.92 3.15 -1.24
C GLY A 10 4.17 2.26 -2.46
N VAL A 11 5.04 2.68 -3.39
CA VAL A 11 5.41 1.89 -4.57
C VAL A 11 6.18 0.62 -4.18
N ILE A 12 7.08 0.70 -3.20
CA ILE A 12 7.84 -0.47 -2.71
C ILE A 12 6.89 -1.48 -2.07
N VAL A 13 6.00 -1.04 -1.18
CA VAL A 13 5.01 -1.91 -0.52
C VAL A 13 4.05 -2.52 -1.56
N PHE A 14 3.63 -1.74 -2.56
CA PHE A 14 2.83 -2.23 -3.67
C PHE A 14 3.53 -3.35 -4.43
N GLY A 15 4.79 -3.15 -4.84
CA GLY A 15 5.55 -4.16 -5.59
C GLY A 15 5.77 -5.44 -4.79
N VAL A 16 6.06 -5.33 -3.49
CA VAL A 16 6.23 -6.51 -2.60
C VAL A 16 4.91 -7.27 -2.45
N ALA A 17 3.79 -6.57 -2.26
CA ALA A 17 2.48 -7.18 -2.10
C ALA A 17 2.03 -7.90 -3.39
N GLU A 18 2.26 -7.28 -4.56
CA GLU A 18 1.93 -7.88 -5.85
C GLU A 18 2.75 -9.15 -6.11
N PHE A 19 4.06 -9.09 -5.89
CA PHE A 19 4.95 -10.25 -6.05
C PHE A 19 4.56 -11.40 -5.12
N LEU A 20 4.25 -11.09 -3.86
CA LEU A 20 3.86 -12.09 -2.86
C LEU A 20 2.51 -12.74 -3.22
N SER A 21 1.55 -11.95 -3.70
CA SER A 21 0.23 -12.44 -4.11
C SER A 21 0.33 -13.37 -5.33
N ILE A 22 1.19 -13.07 -6.30
CA ILE A 22 1.43 -13.96 -7.46
C ILE A 22 2.06 -15.29 -7.01
N MET A 23 3.04 -15.25 -6.10
CA MET A 23 3.71 -16.43 -5.57
C MET A 23 2.74 -17.31 -4.76
N ILE A 24 1.91 -16.72 -3.89
CA ILE A 24 0.91 -17.45 -3.11
C ILE A 24 -0.17 -18.03 -4.02
N GLY A 25 -0.68 -17.25 -4.96
CA GLY A 25 -1.68 -17.71 -5.92
C GLY A 25 -1.19 -18.89 -6.77
N SER A 26 0.06 -18.81 -7.24
CA SER A 26 0.71 -19.89 -7.98
C SER A 26 0.93 -21.13 -7.09
N ALA A 27 1.32 -20.94 -5.82
CA ALA A 27 1.51 -22.05 -4.88
C ALA A 27 0.19 -22.74 -4.49
N LEU A 28 -0.93 -22.01 -4.47
CA LEU A 28 -2.27 -22.53 -4.17
C LEU A 28 -2.96 -23.15 -5.41
N GLY A 29 -2.33 -23.12 -6.59
CA GLY A 29 -2.91 -23.63 -7.84
C GLY A 29 -4.10 -22.81 -8.35
N SER A 30 -4.22 -21.56 -7.89
CA SER A 30 -5.29 -20.64 -8.28
C SER A 30 -5.05 -20.10 -9.69
N GLY A 31 -6.12 -19.95 -10.47
CA GLY A 31 -6.06 -19.41 -11.81
C GLY A 31 -5.69 -17.93 -11.81
N THR A 32 -5.01 -17.47 -12.86
CA THR A 32 -4.52 -16.08 -13.01
C THR A 32 -5.61 -15.00 -12.78
N ALA A 33 -6.87 -15.32 -13.08
CA ALA A 33 -8.01 -14.43 -12.85
C ALA A 33 -8.31 -14.17 -11.36
N GLU A 34 -8.18 -15.20 -10.51
CA GLU A 34 -8.45 -15.11 -9.07
C GLU A 34 -7.31 -14.37 -8.35
N ILE A 35 -6.08 -14.60 -8.79
CA ILE A 35 -4.87 -13.91 -8.31
C ILE A 35 -4.96 -12.40 -8.59
N GLY A 36 -5.43 -12.03 -9.78
CA GLY A 36 -5.62 -10.62 -10.16
C GLY A 36 -6.65 -9.88 -9.31
N LEU A 37 -7.70 -10.57 -8.86
CA LEU A 37 -8.70 -10.01 -7.94
C LEU A 37 -8.12 -9.77 -6.55
N VAL A 38 -7.33 -10.72 -6.03
CA VAL A 38 -6.67 -10.58 -4.73
C VAL A 38 -5.64 -9.45 -4.75
N VAL A 39 -4.82 -9.38 -5.79
CA VAL A 39 -3.88 -8.26 -6.01
C VAL A 39 -4.62 -6.94 -6.02
N SER A 40 -5.68 -6.80 -6.82
CA SER A 40 -6.45 -5.55 -6.89
C SER A 40 -7.01 -5.13 -5.53
N ALA A 41 -7.53 -6.08 -4.75
CA ALA A 41 -8.04 -5.80 -3.40
C ALA A 41 -6.93 -5.34 -2.44
N ILE A 42 -5.77 -5.99 -2.47
CA ILE A 42 -4.62 -5.62 -1.64
C ILE A 42 -4.10 -4.23 -2.04
N SER A 43 -4.02 -3.92 -3.34
CA SER A 43 -3.61 -2.62 -3.85
C SER A 43 -4.54 -1.50 -3.39
N MET A 44 -5.86 -1.74 -3.41
CA MET A 44 -6.87 -0.78 -2.97
C MET A 44 -6.78 -0.49 -1.46
N LEU A 45 -6.55 -1.54 -0.66
CA LEU A 45 -6.31 -1.41 0.78
C LEU A 45 -5.00 -0.66 1.06
N CYS A 46 -3.93 -0.98 0.35
CA CYS A 46 -2.63 -0.33 0.51
C CYS A 46 -2.71 1.17 0.21
N ALA A 47 -3.39 1.56 -0.88
CA ALA A 47 -3.62 2.97 -1.19
C ALA A 47 -4.39 3.70 -0.08
N THR A 48 -5.42 3.06 0.47
CA THR A 48 -6.22 3.61 1.57
C THR A 48 -5.37 3.84 2.82
N VAL A 49 -4.54 2.86 3.21
CA VAL A 49 -3.66 2.96 4.37
C VAL A 49 -2.65 4.10 4.21
N VAL A 50 -2.06 4.26 3.02
CA VAL A 50 -1.12 5.35 2.74
C VAL A 50 -1.79 6.72 2.87
N ILE A 51 -3.01 6.88 2.33
CA ILE A 51 -3.78 8.12 2.43
C ILE A 51 -4.10 8.43 3.90
N CYS A 52 -4.63 7.46 4.65
CA CYS A 52 -4.93 7.64 6.07
C CYS A 52 -3.68 8.01 6.87
N THR A 53 -2.56 7.33 6.60
CA THR A 53 -1.28 7.62 7.28
C THR A 53 -0.81 9.03 6.97
N ALA A 54 -0.93 9.49 5.72
CA ALA A 54 -0.57 10.85 5.34
C ALA A 54 -1.41 11.90 6.09
N ILE A 55 -2.72 11.69 6.18
CA ILE A 55 -3.64 12.57 6.92
C ILE A 55 -3.27 12.60 8.41
N ILE A 56 -3.02 11.44 9.02
CA ILE A 56 -2.66 11.33 10.44
C ILE A 56 -1.33 12.04 10.72
N VAL A 57 -0.31 11.81 9.89
CA VAL A 57 0.99 12.47 10.02
C VAL A 57 0.88 13.98 9.88
N ASP A 58 0.05 14.46 8.95
CA ASP A 58 -0.20 15.89 8.76
C ASP A 58 -0.92 16.50 9.97
N ALA A 59 -1.95 15.83 10.49
CA ALA A 59 -2.66 16.24 11.69
C ALA A 59 -1.75 16.30 12.93
N ILE A 60 -0.86 15.31 13.10
CA ILE A 60 0.13 15.30 14.20
C ILE A 60 1.11 16.46 14.06
N ARG A 61 1.60 16.72 12.83
CA ARG A 61 2.50 17.86 12.57
C ARG A 61 1.83 19.20 12.86
N SER A 62 0.58 19.38 12.42
CA SER A 62 -0.19 20.60 12.69
C SER A 62 -0.39 20.83 14.18
N ASN A 63 -0.68 19.78 14.96
CA ASN A 63 -0.82 19.87 16.41
C ASN A 63 0.52 20.12 17.14
N THR A 64 1.63 19.65 16.57
CA THR A 64 2.98 19.83 17.16
C THR A 64 3.54 21.23 16.91
N GLN A 65 3.19 21.89 15.80
CA GLN A 65 3.63 23.26 15.49
C GLN A 65 2.71 24.36 16.04
N GLY A 66 1.56 23.98 16.62
CA GLY A 66 0.62 24.88 17.29
C GLY A 66 0.93 25.15 18.76
N LYS A 67 2.17 24.93 19.22
CA LYS A 67 2.70 25.31 20.53
C LYS A 67 3.96 26.15 20.37
#